data_AF-A0A8H3ZM53-F1
#
_entry.id   AF-A0A8H3ZM53-F1
#
_cell.length_a   1.000
_cell.length_b   1.000
_cell.length_c   1.000
_cell.angle_alpha   90.00
_cell.angle_beta   90.00
_cell.angle_gamma   90.00
#
_symmetry.space_group_name_H-M   'P 1'
#
loop_
_entity.id
_entity.type
_entity.pdbx_description
1 polymer ?
#
loop_
_entity_poly.entity_id
_entity_poly.type
_entity_poly.pdbx_seq_one_letter_code
_entity_poly.pdbx_strand_id
1 'polypeptide(L)'
;MSSFTHYIGLAIIGALLYGVIKCVYNLTLHPLARFPGPLLHRATRLSSCARLIQGRLPYDVLDLHRQYGHVVRIAPDELSFAHADAWKEIYGRRPMGTSAAGPEELPKYSTFYRNAGLPHSIVNEDRENHALLRRMLSPGFSERALRNQEPVIGGYVDLLMRQLHRHSKVRETDVQGDDDLDLSGTGCESTLELQGQQVGAPKPVDLKDWYIWTTFDVIGDLCFGEPFGGLERGRYDPWVAQLNSAGPISAWLWTIKYLGWDRVLVRLMRWLVLNRVELARRTTERLHRRMAMPTERLDLVAGLLKKREGSALEPLQIRVNVGTLVLAGSETTSTLLCGVTFLVLKHREVMMRLREEVRSSFAREEDITISSVTKLTYMSACLDEALRCYPPAAAGMPREVPTGGTTVAGEILPEGLIFNFDMELVDPGDDWLNQKSYLFWHKTPLKVYLTAVRRNE
;
A
#
# COMPACT_ATOMS: atom_id res chain seq x y z
N MET A 1 26.95 -46.04 6.64
CA MET A 1 26.74 -44.80 5.83
C MET A 1 26.12 -45.07 4.46
N SER A 2 26.38 -46.18 3.75
CA SER A 2 25.85 -46.42 2.39
C SER A 2 24.34 -46.63 2.28
N SER A 3 23.68 -47.18 3.31
CA SER A 3 22.23 -47.38 3.31
C SER A 3 21.48 -46.04 3.45
N PHE A 4 21.99 -45.12 4.26
CA PHE A 4 21.40 -43.79 4.45
C PHE A 4 21.49 -42.93 3.18
N THR A 5 22.63 -42.96 2.47
CA THR A 5 22.77 -42.27 1.18
C THR A 5 21.86 -42.87 0.10
N HIS A 6 21.62 -44.18 0.14
CA HIS A 6 20.67 -44.86 -0.76
C HIS A 6 19.22 -44.38 -0.55
N TYR A 7 18.76 -44.27 0.71
CA TYR A 7 17.43 -43.77 1.01
C TYR A 7 17.24 -42.30 0.62
N ILE A 8 18.27 -41.47 0.81
CA ILE A 8 18.25 -40.08 0.33
C ILE A 8 18.14 -40.04 -1.20
N GLY A 9 18.92 -40.88 -1.90
CA GLY A 9 18.85 -40.99 -3.36
C GLY A 9 17.45 -41.36 -3.87
N LEU A 10 16.84 -42.39 -3.28
CA LEU A 10 15.47 -42.81 -3.61
C LEU A 10 14.44 -41.72 -3.31
N ALA A 11 14.57 -41.00 -2.20
CA ALA A 11 13.68 -39.89 -1.85
C ALA A 11 13.78 -38.74 -2.86
N ILE A 12 14.99 -38.38 -3.30
CA ILE A 12 15.20 -37.35 -4.32
C ILE A 12 14.59 -37.77 -5.66
N ILE A 13 14.84 -39.01 -6.10
CA ILE A 13 14.25 -39.54 -7.34
C ILE A 13 12.73 -39.54 -7.27
N GLY A 14 12.16 -40.01 -6.15
CA GLY A 14 10.72 -39.99 -5.93
C GLY A 14 10.12 -38.58 -5.98
N ALA A 15 10.78 -37.60 -5.37
CA ALA A 15 10.36 -36.20 -5.41
C ALA A 15 10.42 -35.59 -6.83
N LEU A 16 11.48 -35.90 -7.60
CA LEU A 16 11.61 -35.48 -8.99
C LEU A 16 10.51 -36.10 -9.86
N LEU A 17 10.28 -37.41 -9.72
CA LEU A 17 9.23 -38.12 -10.46
C LEU A 17 7.85 -37.56 -10.14
N TYR A 18 7.55 -37.33 -8.85
CA TYR A 18 6.31 -36.67 -8.43
C TYR A 18 6.16 -35.28 -9.06
N GLY A 19 7.24 -34.49 -9.09
CA GLY A 19 7.26 -33.18 -9.74
C GLY A 19 6.92 -33.24 -11.23
N VAL A 20 7.50 -34.19 -11.96
CA VAL A 20 7.22 -34.42 -13.39
C VAL A 20 5.77 -34.86 -13.60
N ILE A 21 5.29 -35.84 -12.83
CA ILE A 21 3.89 -36.31 -12.91
C ILE A 21 2.93 -35.14 -12.66
N LYS A 22 3.20 -34.31 -11.65
CA LYS A 22 2.38 -33.14 -11.34
C LYS A 22 2.39 -32.12 -12.47
N CYS A 23 3.54 -31.85 -13.10
CA CYS A 23 3.63 -30.96 -14.26
C CYS A 23 2.82 -31.50 -15.45
N VAL A 24 2.91 -32.80 -15.74
CA VAL A 24 2.11 -33.44 -16.80
C VAL A 24 0.63 -33.31 -16.49
N TYR A 25 0.19 -33.67 -15.28
CA TYR A 25 -1.21 -33.49 -14.84
C TYR A 25 -1.68 -32.05 -15.00
N ASN A 26 -0.88 -31.08 -14.55
CA ASN A 26 -1.20 -29.66 -14.62
C ASN A 26 -1.39 -29.16 -16.05
N LEU A 27 -0.63 -29.71 -17.00
CA LEU A 27 -0.69 -29.32 -18.41
C LEU A 27 -1.82 -30.00 -19.18
N THR A 28 -2.22 -31.22 -18.80
CA THR A 28 -3.13 -32.04 -19.63
C THR A 28 -4.48 -32.32 -18.96
N LEU A 29 -4.50 -32.73 -17.70
CA LEU A 29 -5.69 -33.24 -17.01
C LEU A 29 -6.28 -32.26 -16.00
N HIS A 30 -5.54 -31.23 -15.63
CA HIS A 30 -6.02 -30.22 -14.69
C HIS A 30 -7.26 -29.52 -15.25
N PRO A 31 -8.28 -29.21 -14.42
CA PRO A 31 -9.51 -28.57 -14.90
C PRO A 31 -9.27 -27.23 -15.63
N LEU A 32 -8.20 -26.54 -15.27
CA LEU A 32 -7.75 -25.29 -15.91
C LEU A 32 -6.81 -25.49 -17.12
N ALA A 33 -6.58 -26.72 -17.60
CA ALA A 33 -5.69 -27.02 -18.72
C ALA A 33 -6.08 -26.30 -20.03
N ARG A 34 -7.37 -26.03 -20.21
CA ARG A 34 -7.91 -25.32 -21.37
C ARG A 34 -7.51 -23.83 -21.45
N PHE A 35 -7.17 -23.21 -20.32
CA PHE A 35 -6.87 -21.78 -20.28
C PHE A 35 -5.47 -21.48 -20.82
N PRO A 36 -5.30 -20.41 -21.61
CA PRO A 36 -4.03 -20.06 -22.22
C PRO A 36 -3.05 -19.52 -21.16
N GLY A 37 -1.75 -19.63 -21.44
CA GLY A 37 -0.68 -19.10 -20.59
C GLY A 37 0.67 -19.77 -20.89
N PRO A 38 1.78 -19.23 -20.36
CA PRO A 38 3.10 -19.81 -20.58
C PRO A 38 3.19 -21.25 -20.06
N LEU A 39 3.94 -22.10 -20.75
CA LEU A 39 4.08 -23.52 -20.39
C LEU A 39 4.57 -23.69 -18.94
N LEU A 40 5.57 -22.92 -18.52
CA LEU A 40 6.11 -22.99 -17.16
C LEU A 40 5.09 -22.55 -16.10
N HIS A 41 4.29 -21.51 -16.36
CA HIS A 41 3.25 -21.04 -15.44
C HIS A 41 2.13 -22.08 -15.29
N ARG A 42 1.71 -22.69 -16.42
CA ARG A 42 0.69 -23.75 -16.39
C ARG A 42 1.19 -25.04 -15.73
N ALA A 43 2.47 -25.36 -15.85
CA ALA A 43 3.06 -26.58 -15.29
C ALA A 43 3.37 -26.47 -13.79
N THR A 44 3.91 -25.33 -13.34
CA THR A 44 4.41 -25.17 -11.96
C THR A 44 4.33 -23.72 -11.46
N ARG A 45 4.14 -23.55 -10.15
CA ARG A 45 4.16 -22.24 -9.48
C ARG A 45 5.56 -21.62 -9.37
N LEU A 46 6.62 -22.37 -9.66
CA LEU A 46 8.00 -21.91 -9.47
C LEU A 46 8.33 -20.65 -10.28
N SER A 47 7.78 -20.55 -11.49
CA SER A 47 7.95 -19.38 -12.36
C SER A 47 7.32 -18.14 -11.73
N SER A 48 6.04 -18.21 -11.36
CA SER A 48 5.30 -17.12 -10.72
C SER A 48 5.93 -16.71 -9.38
N CYS A 49 6.38 -17.66 -8.56
CA CYS A 49 7.10 -17.38 -7.31
C CYS A 49 8.44 -16.66 -7.56
N ALA A 50 9.21 -17.07 -8.57
CA ALA A 50 10.46 -16.40 -8.92
C ALA A 50 10.21 -14.93 -9.33
N ARG A 51 9.18 -14.69 -10.15
CA ARG A 51 8.78 -13.34 -10.57
C ARG A 51 8.24 -12.49 -9.43
N LEU A 52 7.49 -13.11 -8.51
CA LEU A 52 7.02 -12.48 -7.27
C LEU A 52 8.19 -12.03 -6.39
N ILE A 53 9.18 -12.89 -6.16
CA ILE A 53 10.39 -12.55 -5.37
C ILE A 53 11.24 -11.47 -6.05
N GLN A 54 11.25 -11.43 -7.39
CA GLN A 54 11.90 -10.36 -8.14
C GLN A 54 11.13 -9.03 -8.08
N GLY A 55 9.86 -9.06 -7.63
CA GLY A 55 8.96 -7.91 -7.63
C GLY A 55 8.55 -7.51 -9.04
N ARG A 56 8.41 -8.47 -9.96
CA ARG A 56 8.03 -8.22 -11.35
C ARG A 56 6.74 -8.88 -11.80
N LEU A 57 6.11 -9.68 -10.92
CA LEU A 57 4.93 -10.45 -11.25
C LEU A 57 3.81 -9.62 -11.89
N PRO A 58 3.43 -8.41 -11.40
CA PRO A 58 2.36 -7.64 -12.05
C PRO A 58 2.67 -7.24 -13.49
N TYR A 59 3.91 -6.85 -13.80
CA TYR A 59 4.29 -6.52 -15.19
C TYR A 59 4.29 -7.74 -16.09
N ASP A 60 4.79 -8.87 -15.57
CA ASP A 60 4.76 -10.12 -16.33
C ASP A 60 3.30 -10.50 -16.63
N VAL A 61 2.38 -10.38 -15.66
CA VAL A 61 0.95 -10.67 -15.85
C VAL A 61 0.33 -9.76 -16.91
N LEU A 62 0.68 -8.47 -16.94
CA LEU A 62 0.27 -7.53 -17.98
C LEU A 62 0.74 -7.97 -19.38
N ASP A 63 2.00 -8.32 -19.51
CA ASP A 63 2.53 -8.81 -20.78
C ASP A 63 1.86 -10.13 -21.21
N LEU A 64 1.50 -10.98 -20.26
CA LEU A 64 0.72 -12.18 -20.54
C LEU A 64 -0.71 -11.86 -21.00
N HIS A 65 -1.37 -10.86 -20.42
CA HIS A 65 -2.69 -10.43 -20.88
C HIS A 65 -2.63 -9.85 -22.30
N ARG A 66 -1.59 -9.08 -22.63
CA ARG A 66 -1.34 -8.60 -24.00
C ARG A 66 -1.12 -9.74 -25.00
N GLN A 67 -0.50 -10.84 -24.56
CA GLN A 67 -0.20 -11.99 -25.42
C GLN A 67 -1.38 -12.98 -25.56
N TYR A 68 -2.06 -13.29 -24.47
CA TYR A 68 -3.03 -14.40 -24.37
C TYR A 68 -4.49 -13.94 -24.23
N GLY A 69 -4.74 -12.64 -24.05
CA GLY A 69 -6.07 -12.04 -23.97
C GLY A 69 -6.58 -11.84 -22.53
N HIS A 70 -7.91 -11.74 -22.39
CA HIS A 70 -8.54 -11.30 -21.13
C HIS A 70 -8.49 -12.30 -19.97
N VAL A 71 -8.27 -13.59 -20.23
CA VAL A 71 -8.21 -14.63 -19.19
C VAL A 71 -6.95 -15.46 -19.38
N VAL A 72 -6.05 -15.42 -18.39
CA VAL A 72 -4.73 -16.02 -18.49
C VAL A 72 -4.43 -16.89 -17.28
N ARG A 73 -3.90 -18.09 -17.53
CA ARG A 73 -3.42 -19.00 -16.50
C ARG A 73 -1.99 -18.63 -16.07
N ILE A 74 -1.89 -17.95 -14.92
CA ILE A 74 -0.63 -17.41 -14.38
C ILE A 74 0.05 -18.36 -13.37
N ALA A 75 -0.64 -19.43 -12.98
CA ALA A 75 -0.09 -20.57 -12.22
C ALA A 75 -0.92 -21.84 -12.52
N PRO A 76 -0.52 -23.05 -12.10
CA PRO A 76 -1.27 -24.28 -12.43
C PRO A 76 -2.74 -24.21 -12.01
N ASP A 77 -2.98 -23.57 -10.89
CA ASP A 77 -4.28 -23.43 -10.28
C ASP A 77 -4.84 -22.01 -10.52
N GLU A 78 -4.09 -21.04 -11.06
CA GLU A 78 -4.41 -19.59 -10.96
C GLU A 78 -4.74 -18.91 -12.28
N LEU A 79 -5.81 -18.12 -12.26
CA LEU A 79 -6.27 -17.32 -13.39
C LEU A 79 -6.23 -15.82 -13.06
N SER A 80 -5.68 -15.06 -13.98
CA SER A 80 -5.77 -13.60 -14.00
C SER A 80 -6.84 -13.17 -15.00
N PHE A 81 -7.62 -12.16 -14.64
CA PHE A 81 -8.71 -11.59 -15.44
C PHE A 81 -8.44 -10.11 -15.73
N ALA A 82 -8.48 -9.74 -17.00
CA ALA A 82 -8.38 -8.37 -17.48
C ALA A 82 -9.65 -8.01 -18.27
N HIS A 83 -10.82 -8.20 -17.65
CA HIS A 83 -12.14 -7.90 -18.25
C HIS A 83 -12.98 -7.06 -17.29
N ALA A 84 -13.65 -6.02 -17.79
CA ALA A 84 -14.41 -5.07 -16.98
C ALA A 84 -15.53 -5.75 -16.16
N ASP A 85 -16.24 -6.69 -16.76
CA ASP A 85 -17.34 -7.42 -16.09
C ASP A 85 -16.84 -8.33 -14.96
N ALA A 86 -15.60 -8.83 -15.06
CA ALA A 86 -15.03 -9.75 -14.08
C ALA A 86 -14.92 -9.09 -12.70
N TRP A 87 -14.69 -7.77 -12.64
CA TRP A 87 -14.61 -7.05 -11.37
C TRP A 87 -15.87 -7.23 -10.52
N LYS A 88 -17.04 -6.97 -11.12
CA LYS A 88 -18.32 -7.05 -10.41
C LYS A 88 -18.66 -8.49 -10.04
N GLU A 89 -18.31 -9.44 -10.90
CA GLU A 89 -18.59 -10.85 -10.65
C GLU A 89 -17.67 -11.49 -9.61
N ILE A 90 -16.42 -11.02 -9.50
CA ILE A 90 -15.43 -11.50 -8.54
C ILE A 90 -15.59 -10.83 -7.17
N TYR A 91 -15.73 -9.50 -7.15
CA TYR A 91 -15.71 -8.68 -5.92
C TYR A 91 -17.08 -8.14 -5.51
N GLY A 92 -18.06 -8.14 -6.42
CA GLY A 92 -19.40 -7.66 -6.13
C GLY A 92 -20.25 -8.69 -5.38
N ARG A 93 -21.36 -8.20 -4.80
CA ARG A 93 -22.38 -9.07 -4.21
C ARG A 93 -23.26 -9.67 -5.30
N ARG A 94 -23.55 -10.96 -5.16
CA ARG A 94 -24.42 -11.74 -6.04
C ARG A 94 -25.81 -11.86 -5.42
N PRO A 95 -26.89 -11.80 -6.21
CA PRO A 95 -28.25 -12.00 -5.71
C PRO A 95 -28.40 -13.36 -5.00
N MET A 96 -28.99 -13.36 -3.81
CA MET A 96 -29.24 -14.57 -3.04
C MET A 96 -30.39 -15.37 -3.69
N GLY A 97 -30.17 -16.65 -4.01
CA GLY A 97 -31.26 -17.57 -4.42
C GLY A 97 -31.14 -18.27 -5.78
N THR A 98 -30.14 -17.96 -6.61
CA THR A 98 -29.85 -18.80 -7.79
C THR A 98 -28.85 -19.86 -7.39
N SER A 99 -29.32 -21.10 -7.20
CA SER A 99 -28.53 -22.28 -6.81
C SER A 99 -27.32 -22.58 -7.70
N ALA A 100 -27.22 -21.97 -8.88
CA ALA A 100 -26.08 -22.06 -9.80
C ALA A 100 -24.99 -20.98 -9.59
N ALA A 101 -25.21 -19.94 -8.78
CA ALA A 101 -24.31 -18.79 -8.67
C ALA A 101 -23.27 -18.87 -7.53
N GLY A 102 -23.32 -19.91 -6.70
CA GLY A 102 -22.43 -20.06 -5.55
C GLY A 102 -22.76 -19.07 -4.40
N PRO A 103 -21.80 -18.75 -3.53
CA PRO A 103 -21.99 -17.85 -2.39
C PRO A 103 -22.24 -16.40 -2.85
N GLU A 104 -22.85 -15.61 -1.96
CA GLU A 104 -23.21 -14.19 -2.19
C GLU A 104 -21.99 -13.31 -2.54
N GLU A 105 -20.79 -13.69 -2.12
CA GLU A 105 -19.51 -13.11 -2.53
C GLU A 105 -18.50 -14.26 -2.65
N LEU A 106 -17.55 -14.16 -3.57
CA LEU A 106 -16.46 -15.12 -3.62
C LEU A 106 -15.57 -15.01 -2.35
N PRO A 107 -15.20 -16.15 -1.73
CA PRO A 107 -14.38 -16.14 -0.53
C PRO A 107 -12.98 -15.58 -0.79
N LYS A 108 -12.40 -14.94 0.22
CA LYS A 108 -11.00 -14.49 0.21
C LYS A 108 -10.05 -15.69 0.13
N TYR A 109 -8.99 -15.60 -0.67
CA TYR A 109 -8.00 -16.67 -0.72
C TYR A 109 -7.22 -16.81 0.58
N SER A 110 -7.51 -17.89 1.30
CA SER A 110 -6.99 -18.17 2.64
C SER A 110 -5.47 -18.14 2.70
N THR A 111 -4.77 -18.66 1.70
CA THR A 111 -3.30 -18.71 1.71
C THR A 111 -2.67 -17.34 1.45
N PHE A 112 -3.38 -16.40 0.82
CA PHE A 112 -2.92 -15.02 0.71
C PHE A 112 -3.26 -14.20 1.95
N TYR A 113 -4.52 -14.26 2.42
CA TYR A 113 -5.01 -13.39 3.49
C TYR A 113 -4.66 -13.89 4.90
N ARG A 114 -4.65 -15.20 5.15
CA ARG A 114 -4.55 -15.76 6.49
C ARG A 114 -3.20 -16.43 6.73
N ASN A 115 -2.54 -16.05 7.83
CA ASN A 115 -1.33 -16.70 8.30
C ASN A 115 -1.65 -17.50 9.56
N ALA A 116 -1.45 -18.81 9.50
CA ALA A 116 -1.80 -19.70 10.61
C ALA A 116 -1.09 -19.29 11.91
N GLY A 117 -1.87 -19.13 12.98
CA GLY A 117 -1.37 -18.75 14.30
C GLY A 117 -1.05 -17.25 14.49
N LEU A 118 -1.39 -16.40 13.53
CA LEU A 118 -1.35 -14.94 13.69
C LEU A 118 -2.77 -14.38 13.91
N PRO A 119 -2.92 -13.31 14.70
CA PRO A 119 -4.22 -12.68 14.93
C PRO A 119 -4.80 -12.07 13.65
N HIS A 120 -6.12 -12.03 13.59
CA HIS A 120 -6.85 -11.50 12.44
C HIS A 120 -7.15 -10.00 12.59
N SER A 121 -7.16 -9.31 11.45
CA SER A 121 -7.63 -7.95 11.27
C SER A 121 -8.84 -7.95 10.32
N ILE A 122 -9.49 -6.80 10.15
CA ILE A 122 -10.56 -6.60 9.18
C ILE A 122 -10.18 -7.09 7.76
N VAL A 123 -8.91 -7.07 7.39
CA VAL A 123 -8.47 -7.47 6.04
C VAL A 123 -8.53 -9.00 5.83
N ASN A 124 -8.25 -9.81 6.84
CA ASN A 124 -8.14 -11.27 6.70
C ASN A 124 -9.21 -12.09 7.43
N GLU A 125 -10.15 -11.39 8.06
CA GLU A 125 -11.26 -11.99 8.77
C GLU A 125 -12.30 -12.66 7.85
N ASP A 126 -13.05 -13.63 8.40
CA ASP A 126 -14.25 -14.17 7.76
C ASP A 126 -15.36 -13.12 7.56
N ARG A 127 -16.43 -13.50 6.86
CA ARG A 127 -17.50 -12.60 6.47
C ARG A 127 -18.25 -11.98 7.65
N GLU A 128 -18.59 -12.79 8.66
CA GLU A 128 -19.42 -12.37 9.79
C GLU A 128 -18.65 -11.42 10.70
N ASN A 129 -17.42 -11.81 11.06
CA ASN A 129 -16.54 -11.00 11.88
C ASN A 129 -16.04 -9.77 11.11
N HIS A 130 -15.83 -9.84 9.80
CA HIS A 130 -15.57 -8.66 8.97
C HIS A 130 -16.74 -7.66 9.01
N ALA A 131 -17.98 -8.14 8.88
CA ALA A 131 -19.16 -7.27 8.97
C ALA A 131 -19.28 -6.60 10.35
N LEU A 132 -18.96 -7.33 11.42
CA LEU A 132 -18.90 -6.81 12.78
C LEU A 132 -17.83 -5.70 12.92
N LEU A 133 -16.59 -5.98 12.53
CA LEU A 133 -15.47 -5.02 12.57
C LEU A 133 -15.76 -3.79 11.71
N ARG A 134 -16.30 -3.97 10.50
CA ARG A 134 -16.71 -2.88 9.62
C ARG A 134 -17.77 -2.00 10.27
N ARG A 135 -18.78 -2.60 10.91
CA ARG A 135 -19.82 -1.86 11.64
C ARG A 135 -19.24 -1.08 12.82
N MET A 136 -18.21 -1.60 13.49
CA MET A 136 -17.52 -0.93 14.59
C MET A 136 -16.67 0.25 14.12
N LEU A 137 -16.00 0.12 12.96
CA LEU A 137 -15.15 1.16 12.40
C LEU A 137 -15.93 2.25 11.66
N SER A 138 -17.08 1.91 11.06
CA SER A 138 -17.87 2.81 10.22
C SER A 138 -18.16 4.21 10.81
N PRO A 139 -18.41 4.41 12.12
CA PRO A 139 -18.64 5.75 12.67
C PRO A 139 -17.47 6.72 12.46
N GLY A 140 -16.22 6.22 12.49
CA GLY A 140 -15.01 7.02 12.25
C GLY A 140 -14.86 7.49 10.79
N PHE A 141 -15.63 6.90 9.88
CA PHE A 141 -15.70 7.25 8.46
C PHE A 141 -17.00 7.96 8.07
N SER A 142 -17.80 8.38 9.04
CA SER A 142 -19.02 9.15 8.77
C SER A 142 -18.70 10.57 8.29
N GLU A 143 -19.63 11.22 7.58
CA GLU A 143 -19.45 12.61 7.12
C GLU A 143 -19.14 13.55 8.29
N ARG A 144 -19.81 13.36 9.44
CA ARG A 144 -19.54 14.11 10.67
C ARG A 144 -18.10 13.89 11.16
N ALA A 145 -17.59 12.66 11.11
CA ALA A 145 -16.20 12.36 11.49
C ALA A 145 -15.22 13.02 10.52
N LEU A 146 -15.45 12.94 9.21
CA LEU A 146 -14.60 13.57 8.21
C LEU A 146 -14.53 15.09 8.41
N ARG A 147 -15.67 15.76 8.64
CA ARG A 147 -15.70 17.20 8.95
C ARG A 147 -14.92 17.54 10.23
N ASN A 148 -15.03 16.72 11.27
CA ASN A 148 -14.27 16.91 12.51
C ASN A 148 -12.76 16.67 12.34
N GLN A 149 -12.37 15.87 11.34
CA GLN A 149 -10.97 15.55 11.04
C GLN A 149 -10.31 16.57 10.11
N GLU A 150 -11.11 17.39 9.41
CA GLU A 150 -10.63 18.40 8.45
C GLU A 150 -9.54 19.33 9.03
N PRO A 151 -9.70 19.93 10.23
CA PRO A 151 -8.67 20.83 10.78
C PRO A 151 -7.36 20.11 11.08
N VAL A 152 -7.43 18.83 11.45
CA VAL A 152 -6.25 18.00 11.71
C VAL A 152 -5.49 17.75 10.42
N ILE A 153 -6.21 17.36 9.35
CA ILE A 153 -5.60 17.14 8.04
C ILE A 153 -5.00 18.44 7.50
N GLY A 154 -5.74 19.55 7.58
CA GLY A 154 -5.28 20.89 7.18
C GLY A 154 -3.96 21.27 7.88
N GLY A 155 -3.89 21.11 9.20
CA GLY A 155 -2.67 21.43 9.96
C GLY A 155 -1.42 20.64 9.52
N TYR A 156 -1.57 19.38 9.10
CA TYR A 156 -0.46 18.60 8.54
C TYR A 156 -0.11 19.00 7.10
N VAL A 157 -1.10 19.42 6.30
CA VAL A 157 -0.85 20.00 4.97
C VAL A 157 -0.08 21.30 5.11
N ASP A 158 -0.46 22.18 6.04
CA ASP A 158 0.25 23.43 6.32
C ASP A 158 1.68 23.17 6.81
N LEU A 159 1.86 22.16 7.68
CA LEU A 159 3.19 21.76 8.12
C LEU A 159 4.03 21.24 6.96
N LEU A 160 3.46 20.41 6.08
CA LEU A 160 4.14 19.94 4.87
C LEU A 160 4.55 21.13 3.99
N MET A 161 3.63 22.05 3.70
CA MET A 161 3.93 23.24 2.90
C MET A 161 5.01 24.10 3.54
N ARG A 162 4.99 24.31 4.86
CA ARG A 162 6.05 25.04 5.57
C ARG A 162 7.41 24.35 5.43
N GLN A 163 7.46 23.03 5.56
CA GLN A 163 8.71 22.29 5.39
C GLN A 163 9.22 22.35 3.95
N LEU A 164 8.34 22.15 2.97
CA LEU A 164 8.69 22.29 1.55
C LEU A 164 9.20 23.70 1.24
N HIS A 165 8.61 24.75 1.83
CA HIS A 165 9.12 26.12 1.69
C HIS A 165 10.52 26.30 2.28
N ARG A 166 10.79 25.76 3.48
CA ARG A 166 12.15 25.77 4.08
C ARG A 166 13.16 25.09 3.16
N HIS A 167 12.80 23.94 2.59
CA HIS A 167 13.67 23.19 1.69
C HIS A 167 13.72 23.75 0.25
N SER A 168 12.78 24.62 -0.14
CA SER A 168 12.81 25.35 -1.40
C SER A 168 13.85 26.48 -1.42
N LYS A 169 14.37 26.86 -0.24
CA LYS A 169 15.35 27.92 -0.04
C LYS A 169 16.52 27.41 0.83
N VAL A 170 17.43 26.62 0.29
CA VAL A 170 18.75 26.52 0.93
C VAL A 170 19.58 27.72 0.50
N ARG A 171 19.48 28.79 1.30
CA ARG A 171 20.54 29.78 1.51
C ARG A 171 20.44 30.26 2.96
N GLU A 172 21.05 29.51 3.88
CA GLU A 172 21.49 29.98 5.19
C GLU A 172 22.50 28.95 5.73
N THR A 173 23.77 29.28 5.50
CA THR A 173 24.99 28.88 6.22
C THR A 173 24.92 27.65 7.14
N ASP A 174 25.41 26.51 6.65
CA ASP A 174 26.26 25.63 7.47
C ASP A 174 27.68 26.21 7.39
N VAL A 175 28.00 27.20 8.24
CA VAL A 175 29.38 27.43 8.65
C VAL A 175 29.51 26.81 10.01
N GLN A 176 30.09 25.62 10.01
CA GLN A 176 30.78 25.10 11.17
C GLN A 176 31.88 26.10 11.53
N GLY A 177 31.73 26.73 12.68
CA GLY A 177 32.73 27.61 13.28
C GLY A 177 32.55 27.52 14.79
N ASP A 178 33.16 26.49 15.39
CA ASP A 178 33.81 26.72 16.67
C ASP A 178 34.83 27.83 16.41
N ASP A 179 34.67 28.97 17.09
CA ASP A 179 35.76 29.76 17.63
C ASP A 179 35.17 30.89 18.47
N ASP A 180 35.60 30.92 19.74
CA ASP A 180 35.46 32.03 20.67
C ASP A 180 35.78 33.37 19.99
N LEU A 181 35.04 34.44 20.31
CA LEU A 181 35.59 35.81 20.40
C LEU A 181 34.56 36.82 20.94
N ASP A 182 34.79 37.14 22.21
CA ASP A 182 34.74 38.43 22.93
C ASP A 182 33.78 39.56 22.49
N LEU A 183 33.01 40.03 23.47
CA LEU A 183 32.13 41.19 23.43
C LEU A 183 32.89 42.43 23.90
N SER A 184 33.48 43.20 23.00
CA SER A 184 33.72 44.64 23.22
C SER A 184 34.12 45.37 21.93
N GLY A 185 33.55 46.54 21.66
CA GLY A 185 34.12 47.45 20.66
C GLY A 185 33.13 48.22 19.80
N THR A 186 32.96 49.48 20.16
CA THR A 186 32.34 50.59 19.46
C THR A 186 32.79 50.81 18.00
N GLY A 187 31.83 51.11 17.11
CA GLY A 187 31.94 52.23 16.16
C GLY A 187 32.39 51.97 14.71
N CYS A 188 31.70 52.67 13.80
CA CYS A 188 32.09 53.15 12.47
C CYS A 188 31.51 52.43 11.25
N GLU A 189 30.84 53.26 10.44
CA GLU A 189 30.33 53.00 9.10
C GLU A 189 31.44 52.53 8.15
N SER A 190 31.16 51.52 7.33
CA SER A 190 31.81 51.38 6.03
C SER A 190 30.84 50.81 5.02
N THR A 191 30.65 51.57 3.95
CA THR A 191 30.01 51.18 2.70
C THR A 191 30.77 50.01 2.11
N LEU A 192 30.15 48.83 2.09
CA LEU A 192 30.68 47.64 1.41
C LEU A 192 29.78 47.28 0.23
N GLU A 193 30.45 47.28 -0.92
CA GLU A 193 29.96 46.99 -2.25
C GLU A 193 29.22 45.65 -2.32
N LEU A 194 28.06 45.65 -2.97
CA LEU A 194 27.33 44.45 -3.37
C LEU A 194 28.14 43.68 -4.43
N GLN A 195 29.11 42.89 -3.99
CA GLN A 195 29.75 41.88 -4.83
C GLN A 195 28.81 40.69 -5.01
N GLY A 196 28.57 40.33 -6.27
CA GLY A 196 27.65 39.30 -6.72
C GLY A 196 27.82 37.98 -5.99
N GLN A 197 26.90 37.71 -5.08
CA GLN A 197 26.85 36.48 -4.31
C GLN A 197 26.30 35.36 -5.21
N GLN A 198 27.17 34.45 -5.67
CA GLN A 198 26.77 33.29 -6.47
C GLN A 198 25.66 32.50 -5.75
N VAL A 199 24.51 32.38 -6.42
CA VAL A 199 23.39 31.54 -5.99
C VAL A 199 23.80 30.10 -6.28
N GLY A 200 24.01 29.30 -5.24
CA GLY A 200 24.28 27.86 -5.39
C GLY A 200 23.12 27.17 -6.11
N ALA A 201 23.43 26.14 -6.91
CA ALA A 201 22.42 25.39 -7.65
C ALA A 201 21.35 24.81 -6.70
N PRO A 202 20.06 24.81 -7.09
CA PRO A 202 19.00 24.28 -6.25
C PRO A 202 19.24 22.81 -5.93
N LYS A 203 19.03 22.40 -4.66
CA LYS A 203 19.18 21.01 -4.23
C LYS A 203 17.87 20.25 -4.44
N PRO A 204 17.90 19.06 -5.07
CA PRO A 204 16.68 18.27 -5.25
C PRO A 204 16.11 17.78 -3.91
N VAL A 205 14.79 17.87 -3.77
CA VAL A 205 14.02 17.40 -2.60
C VAL A 205 13.31 16.11 -2.96
N ASP A 206 13.28 15.14 -2.04
CA ASP A 206 12.61 13.85 -2.24
C ASP A 206 11.16 13.88 -1.75
N LEU A 207 10.20 14.12 -2.64
CA LEU A 207 8.79 14.21 -2.25
C LEU A 207 8.21 12.88 -1.73
N LYS A 208 8.81 11.74 -2.11
CA LYS A 208 8.37 10.44 -1.60
C LYS A 208 8.43 10.40 -0.07
N ASP A 209 9.56 10.81 0.50
CA ASP A 209 9.78 10.77 1.94
C ASP A 209 8.84 11.76 2.65
N TRP A 210 8.66 12.96 2.11
CA TRP A 210 7.73 13.96 2.64
C TRP A 210 6.28 13.47 2.65
N TYR A 211 5.80 12.88 1.55
CA TYR A 211 4.44 12.31 1.50
C TYR A 211 4.27 11.14 2.47
N ILE A 212 5.28 10.29 2.63
CA ILE A 212 5.23 9.21 3.61
C ILE A 212 5.15 9.79 5.03
N TRP A 213 6.01 10.74 5.39
CA TRP A 213 5.98 11.36 6.72
C TRP A 213 4.64 12.04 7.02
N THR A 214 4.10 12.81 6.07
CA THR A 214 2.78 13.45 6.22
C THR A 214 1.68 12.43 6.44
N THR A 215 1.60 11.41 5.58
CA THR A 215 0.51 10.42 5.65
C THR A 215 0.60 9.55 6.91
N PHE A 216 1.81 9.25 7.40
CA PHE A 216 2.01 8.59 8.69
C PHE A 216 1.56 9.48 9.85
N ASP A 217 1.94 10.75 9.88
CA ASP A 217 1.55 11.65 10.98
C ASP A 217 0.03 11.89 11.01
N VAL A 218 -0.60 12.07 9.83
CA VAL A 218 -2.06 12.16 9.71
C VAL A 218 -2.74 10.90 10.25
N ILE A 219 -2.38 9.70 9.77
CA ILE A 219 -3.06 8.48 10.21
C ILE A 219 -2.72 8.13 11.67
N GLY A 220 -1.55 8.52 12.16
CA GLY A 220 -1.16 8.41 13.57
C GLY A 220 -2.08 9.22 14.46
N ASP A 221 -2.32 10.47 14.09
CA ASP A 221 -3.23 11.36 14.82
C ASP A 221 -4.68 10.87 14.73
N LEU A 222 -5.12 10.41 13.56
CA LEU A 222 -6.46 9.85 13.35
C LEU A 222 -6.70 8.47 14.01
N CYS A 223 -5.65 7.76 14.42
CA CYS A 223 -5.76 6.47 15.11
C CYS A 223 -5.47 6.55 16.61
N PHE A 224 -4.47 7.34 17.00
CA PHE A 224 -3.94 7.41 18.37
C PHE A 224 -4.15 8.77 19.04
N GLY A 225 -4.64 9.77 18.32
CA GLY A 225 -4.74 11.14 18.83
C GLY A 225 -3.40 11.85 18.97
N GLU A 226 -2.32 11.30 18.40
CA GLU A 226 -0.97 11.88 18.41
C GLU A 226 -0.19 11.50 17.13
N PRO A 227 0.62 12.41 16.56
CA PRO A 227 1.47 12.09 15.41
C PRO A 227 2.66 11.18 15.75
N PHE A 228 3.36 10.72 14.71
CA PHE A 228 4.70 10.11 14.84
C PHE A 228 5.82 11.16 14.84
N GLY A 229 5.53 12.38 14.38
CA GLY A 229 6.47 13.50 14.30
C GLY A 229 7.51 13.32 13.20
N GLY A 230 7.22 12.52 12.17
CA GLY A 230 8.12 12.33 11.04
C GLY A 230 8.23 13.58 10.17
N LEU A 231 7.09 14.26 9.98
CA LEU A 231 6.98 15.43 9.11
C LEU A 231 7.70 16.65 9.69
N GLU A 232 7.62 16.84 11.00
CA GLU A 232 8.32 17.94 11.67
C GLU A 232 9.83 17.73 11.69
N ARG A 233 10.28 16.50 11.98
CA ARG A 233 11.70 16.18 12.14
C ARG A 233 12.44 15.92 10.82
N GLY A 234 11.72 15.75 9.71
CA GLY A 234 12.31 15.40 8.42
C GLY A 234 13.03 14.05 8.42
N ARG A 235 12.56 13.10 9.24
CA ARG A 235 13.15 11.76 9.35
C ARG A 235 12.13 10.71 9.74
N TYR A 236 12.37 9.49 9.29
CA TYR A 236 11.55 8.34 9.65
C TYR A 236 11.57 8.08 11.17
N ASP A 237 10.40 7.83 11.74
CA ASP A 237 10.36 7.08 12.99
C ASP A 237 10.88 5.65 12.69
N PRO A 238 11.76 5.06 13.53
CA PRO A 238 12.25 3.69 13.33
C PRO A 238 11.14 2.66 13.11
N TRP A 239 9.96 2.88 13.68
CA TRP A 239 8.76 2.07 13.46
C TRP A 239 8.28 2.13 12.01
N VAL A 240 8.26 3.32 11.41
CA VAL A 240 7.86 3.55 10.01
C VAL A 240 8.88 2.95 9.04
N ALA A 241 10.17 3.08 9.34
CA ALA A 241 11.23 2.50 8.51
C ALA A 241 11.13 0.95 8.44
N GLN A 242 10.74 0.29 9.53
CA GLN A 242 10.51 -1.15 9.54
C GLN A 242 9.31 -1.57 8.70
N LEU A 243 8.24 -0.79 8.70
CA LEU A 243 7.04 -1.08 7.89
C LEU A 243 7.34 -1.05 6.38
N ASN A 244 8.13 -0.08 5.92
CA ASN A 244 8.53 0.04 4.50
C ASN A 244 9.40 -1.14 4.00
N SER A 245 10.02 -1.91 4.89
CA SER A 245 10.86 -3.08 4.53
C SER A 245 10.09 -4.39 4.32
N ALA A 246 8.75 -4.37 4.50
CA ALA A 246 7.93 -5.58 4.55
C ALA A 246 7.61 -6.21 3.18
N GLY A 247 7.68 -5.47 2.08
CA GLY A 247 7.29 -5.95 0.73
C GLY A 247 8.04 -7.22 0.29
N PRO A 248 9.38 -7.21 0.20
CA PRO A 248 10.15 -8.40 -0.15
C PRO A 248 9.95 -9.57 0.82
N ILE A 249 9.78 -9.29 2.12
CA ILE A 249 9.52 -10.32 3.13
C ILE A 249 8.20 -11.02 2.83
N SER A 250 7.13 -10.27 2.54
CA SER A 250 5.82 -10.83 2.19
C SER A 250 5.87 -11.72 0.94
N ALA A 251 6.63 -11.35 -0.08
CA ALA A 251 6.82 -12.17 -1.29
C ALA A 251 7.47 -13.53 -0.98
N TRP A 252 8.46 -13.55 -0.08
CA TRP A 252 9.07 -14.79 0.40
C TRP A 252 8.09 -15.63 1.24
N LEU A 253 7.35 -15.00 2.16
CA LEU A 253 6.35 -15.69 2.97
C LEU A 253 5.30 -16.37 2.10
N TRP A 254 4.78 -15.66 1.08
CA TRP A 254 3.85 -16.23 0.11
C TRP A 254 4.46 -17.36 -0.69
N THR A 255 5.69 -17.20 -1.17
CA THR A 255 6.40 -18.27 -1.89
C THR A 255 6.49 -19.55 -1.05
N ILE A 256 6.90 -19.44 0.22
CA ILE A 256 7.00 -20.60 1.12
C ILE A 256 5.63 -21.27 1.30
N LYS A 257 4.55 -20.50 1.42
CA LYS A 257 3.18 -21.03 1.52
C LYS A 257 2.72 -21.70 0.23
N TYR A 258 2.97 -21.08 -0.93
CA TYR A 258 2.64 -21.65 -2.24
C TYR A 258 3.39 -22.96 -2.53
N LEU A 259 4.58 -23.14 -1.95
CA LEU A 259 5.35 -24.38 -2.03
C LEU A 259 4.90 -25.45 -1.02
N GLY A 260 3.90 -25.16 -0.18
CA GLY A 260 3.34 -26.10 0.79
C GLY A 260 4.16 -26.24 2.08
N TRP A 261 5.02 -25.26 2.39
CA TRP A 261 5.91 -25.28 3.56
C TRP A 261 5.34 -24.44 4.72
N ASP A 262 4.02 -24.35 4.80
CA ASP A 262 3.25 -23.61 5.80
C ASP A 262 3.66 -23.99 7.24
N ARG A 263 3.82 -25.28 7.53
CA ARG A 263 4.18 -25.76 8.88
C ARG A 263 5.57 -25.28 9.32
N VAL A 264 6.53 -25.30 8.39
CA VAL A 264 7.89 -24.79 8.62
C VAL A 264 7.82 -23.28 8.83
N LEU A 265 7.04 -22.59 7.99
CA LEU A 265 6.85 -21.16 8.10
C LEU A 265 6.23 -20.75 9.43
N VAL A 266 5.20 -21.45 9.90
CA VAL A 266 4.56 -21.15 11.20
C VAL A 266 5.56 -21.33 12.35
N ARG A 267 6.40 -22.38 12.31
CA ARG A 267 7.44 -22.58 13.33
C ARG A 267 8.48 -21.46 13.30
N LEU A 268 8.96 -21.10 12.12
CA LEU A 268 9.90 -20.00 11.91
C LEU A 268 9.29 -18.66 12.36
N MET A 269 8.05 -18.38 11.98
CA MET A 269 7.34 -17.15 12.33
C MET A 269 7.07 -17.07 13.83
N ARG A 270 6.66 -18.15 14.49
CA ARG A 270 6.54 -18.17 15.96
C ARG A 270 7.87 -17.82 16.62
N TRP A 271 8.97 -18.40 16.15
CA TRP A 271 10.31 -18.09 16.65
C TRP A 271 10.70 -16.62 16.40
N LEU A 272 10.45 -16.08 15.21
CA LEU A 272 10.74 -14.68 14.86
C LEU A 272 9.85 -13.68 15.60
N VAL A 273 8.55 -13.97 15.76
CA VAL A 273 7.56 -13.10 16.42
C VAL A 273 7.85 -12.98 17.91
N LEU A 274 8.28 -14.07 18.56
CA LEU A 274 8.77 -14.04 19.95
C LEU A 274 9.99 -13.11 20.11
N ASN A 275 10.74 -12.86 19.03
CA ASN A 275 11.90 -11.96 19.01
C ASN A 275 11.58 -10.53 18.50
N ARG A 276 10.34 -10.22 18.09
CA ARG A 276 9.93 -8.90 17.57
C ARG A 276 8.84 -8.23 18.42
N VAL A 277 9.04 -8.25 19.73
CA VAL A 277 8.15 -7.66 20.76
C VAL A 277 8.03 -6.13 20.64
N GLU A 278 9.01 -5.45 20.04
CA GLU A 278 9.09 -3.98 20.04
C GLU A 278 8.01 -3.27 19.21
N LEU A 279 7.65 -3.78 18.03
CA LEU A 279 6.61 -3.17 17.17
C LEU A 279 5.23 -3.24 17.84
N ALA A 280 4.91 -4.41 18.41
CA ALA A 280 3.67 -4.63 19.15
C ALA A 280 3.63 -3.80 20.43
N ARG A 281 4.76 -3.64 21.13
CA ARG A 281 4.89 -2.82 22.34
C ARG A 281 4.55 -1.36 22.07
N ARG A 282 5.14 -0.74 21.04
CA ARG A 282 4.90 0.68 20.71
C ARG A 282 3.46 0.97 20.32
N THR A 283 2.83 0.13 19.48
CA THR A 283 1.40 0.28 19.15
C THR A 283 0.53 0.12 20.39
N THR A 284 0.91 -0.81 21.29
CA THR A 284 0.21 -1.02 22.56
C THR A 284 0.31 0.22 23.45
N GLU A 285 1.49 0.83 23.58
CA GLU A 285 1.70 2.02 24.40
C GLU A 285 0.90 3.23 23.90
N ARG A 286 0.93 3.50 22.59
CA ARG A 286 0.14 4.59 22.00
C ARG A 286 -1.36 4.37 22.18
N LEU A 287 -1.83 3.14 22.00
CA LEU A 287 -3.23 2.79 22.24
C LEU A 287 -3.62 3.00 23.70
N HIS A 288 -2.77 2.60 24.66
CA HIS A 288 -3.02 2.85 26.09
C HIS A 288 -3.09 4.35 26.40
N ARG A 289 -2.18 5.16 25.85
CA ARG A 289 -2.23 6.62 26.00
C ARG A 289 -3.52 7.19 25.42
N ARG A 290 -3.92 6.74 24.23
CA ARG A 290 -5.19 7.14 23.61
C ARG A 290 -6.41 6.80 24.47
N MET A 291 -6.39 5.64 25.14
CA MET A 291 -7.46 5.22 26.04
C MET A 291 -7.47 5.99 27.37
N ALA A 292 -6.33 6.52 27.80
CA ALA A 292 -6.21 7.36 28.99
C ALA A 292 -6.58 8.83 28.74
N MET A 293 -6.78 9.23 27.48
CA MET A 293 -7.19 10.60 27.15
C MET A 293 -8.65 10.85 27.58
N PRO A 294 -8.93 11.94 28.32
CA PRO A 294 -10.28 12.26 28.80
C PRO A 294 -11.22 12.78 27.69
N THR A 295 -10.70 13.09 26.51
CA THR A 295 -11.45 13.73 25.43
C THR A 295 -12.14 12.71 24.54
N GLU A 296 -13.46 12.86 24.36
CA GLU A 296 -14.20 12.16 23.30
C GLU A 296 -13.79 12.72 21.93
N ARG A 297 -12.89 12.02 21.24
CA ARG A 297 -12.52 12.31 19.85
C ARG A 297 -13.22 11.35 18.90
N LEU A 298 -13.90 11.88 17.88
CA LEU A 298 -14.54 11.09 16.81
C LEU A 298 -13.49 10.69 15.75
N ASP A 299 -12.54 9.87 16.17
CA ASP A 299 -11.45 9.36 15.34
C ASP A 299 -11.75 7.96 14.77
N LEU A 300 -10.82 7.38 14.00
CA LEU A 300 -11.04 6.11 13.29
C LEU A 300 -11.21 4.92 14.23
N VAL A 301 -10.77 5.04 15.48
CA VAL A 301 -10.69 3.92 16.44
C VAL A 301 -11.72 4.08 17.55
N ALA A 302 -12.32 5.25 17.72
CA ALA A 302 -13.34 5.55 18.73
C ALA A 302 -14.46 4.51 18.78
N GLY A 303 -14.97 4.06 17.63
CA GLY A 303 -16.00 3.03 17.55
C GLY A 303 -15.55 1.63 18.01
N LEU A 304 -14.28 1.27 17.79
CA LEU A 304 -13.68 0.04 18.31
C LEU A 304 -13.50 0.12 19.83
N LEU A 305 -13.07 1.27 20.35
CA LEU A 305 -12.85 1.45 21.79
C LEU A 305 -14.17 1.47 22.58
N LYS A 306 -15.19 2.17 22.09
CA LYS A 306 -16.49 2.28 22.77
C LYS A 306 -17.21 0.94 22.92
N LYS A 307 -17.11 0.05 21.92
CA LYS A 307 -17.75 -1.28 21.99
C LYS A 307 -16.96 -2.29 22.81
N ARG A 308 -15.70 -2.04 23.16
CA ARG A 308 -14.96 -2.84 24.15
C ARG A 308 -15.69 -2.87 25.49
N GLU A 309 -16.38 -1.79 25.86
CA GLU A 309 -17.10 -1.64 27.14
C GLU A 309 -18.35 -2.52 27.25
N GLY A 310 -18.67 -3.33 26.22
CA GLY A 310 -19.77 -4.30 26.26
C GLY A 310 -19.62 -5.50 25.32
N SER A 311 -18.46 -5.68 24.68
CA SER A 311 -18.14 -6.84 23.83
C SER A 311 -16.74 -7.35 24.14
N ALA A 312 -16.55 -8.67 24.14
CA ALA A 312 -15.29 -9.34 24.44
C ALA A 312 -14.28 -9.25 23.27
N LEU A 313 -14.07 -8.07 22.69
CA LEU A 313 -12.96 -7.88 21.76
C LEU A 313 -11.66 -8.01 22.56
N GLU A 314 -10.86 -9.01 22.20
CA GLU A 314 -9.56 -9.20 22.80
C GLU A 314 -8.68 -7.96 22.53
N PRO A 315 -7.94 -7.43 23.52
CA PRO A 315 -7.03 -6.30 23.31
C PRO A 315 -6.08 -6.49 22.12
N LEU A 316 -5.71 -7.74 21.84
CA LEU A 316 -4.94 -8.14 20.67
C LEU A 316 -5.63 -7.77 19.34
N GLN A 317 -6.94 -8.00 19.24
CA GLN A 317 -7.71 -7.74 18.03
C GLN A 317 -7.84 -6.23 17.75
N ILE A 318 -8.01 -5.41 18.78
CA ILE A 318 -8.00 -3.95 18.65
C ILE A 318 -6.64 -3.50 18.12
N ARG A 319 -5.55 -3.95 18.76
CA ARG A 319 -4.17 -3.60 18.36
C ARG A 319 -3.87 -3.96 16.89
N VAL A 320 -4.30 -5.13 16.46
CA VAL A 320 -4.05 -5.63 15.09
C VAL A 320 -4.86 -4.84 14.06
N ASN A 321 -6.11 -4.47 14.37
CA ASN A 321 -6.91 -3.62 13.49
C ASN A 321 -6.37 -2.20 13.40
N VAL A 322 -5.97 -1.60 14.53
CA VAL A 322 -5.37 -0.26 14.54
C VAL A 322 -4.04 -0.24 13.77
N GLY A 323 -3.17 -1.24 13.98
CA GLY A 323 -1.94 -1.38 13.20
C GLY A 323 -2.21 -1.55 11.70
N THR A 324 -3.28 -2.26 11.33
CA THR A 324 -3.70 -2.41 9.94
C THR A 324 -4.15 -1.08 9.34
N LEU A 325 -4.92 -0.25 10.06
CA LEU A 325 -5.36 1.06 9.59
C LEU A 325 -4.18 2.01 9.34
N VAL A 326 -3.20 2.03 10.25
CA VAL A 326 -2.02 2.88 10.11
C VAL A 326 -1.20 2.49 8.89
N LEU A 327 -0.95 1.20 8.69
CA LEU A 327 -0.21 0.72 7.52
C LEU A 327 -0.97 1.01 6.22
N ALA A 328 -2.27 0.67 6.18
CA ALA A 328 -3.08 0.84 4.99
C ALA A 328 -3.28 2.31 4.61
N GLY A 329 -3.50 3.20 5.58
CA GLY A 329 -3.80 4.62 5.34
C GLY A 329 -2.59 5.48 4.96
N SER A 330 -1.38 5.06 5.35
CA SER A 330 -0.15 5.84 5.09
C SER A 330 0.48 5.52 3.73
N GLU A 331 0.82 4.24 3.51
CA GLU A 331 1.60 3.83 2.34
C GLU A 331 0.81 3.97 1.03
N THR A 332 -0.50 3.71 1.05
CA THR A 332 -1.35 3.80 -0.15
C THR A 332 -1.54 5.25 -0.60
N THR A 333 -1.92 6.14 0.33
CA THR A 333 -2.12 7.56 0.07
C THR A 333 -0.83 8.22 -0.44
N SER A 334 0.31 7.93 0.20
CA SER A 334 1.60 8.47 -0.27
C SER A 334 1.99 7.96 -1.66
N THR A 335 1.59 6.74 -2.03
CA THR A 335 1.81 6.19 -3.37
C THR A 335 0.99 6.93 -4.42
N LEU A 336 -0.29 7.18 -4.15
CA LEU A 336 -1.14 8.01 -5.01
C LEU A 336 -0.54 9.41 -5.19
N LEU A 337 -0.16 10.07 -4.08
CA LEU A 337 0.45 11.40 -4.13
C LEU A 337 1.75 11.42 -4.95
N CYS A 338 2.59 10.40 -4.84
CA CYS A 338 3.78 10.25 -5.70
C CYS A 338 3.40 10.11 -7.17
N GLY A 339 2.47 9.20 -7.49
CA GLY A 339 2.04 8.90 -8.86
C GLY A 339 1.43 10.11 -9.56
N VAL A 340 0.49 10.80 -8.90
CA VAL A 340 -0.14 12.01 -9.46
C VAL A 340 0.88 13.14 -9.62
N THR A 341 1.78 13.34 -8.64
CA THR A 341 2.81 14.38 -8.75
C THR A 341 3.74 14.12 -9.92
N PHE A 342 4.19 12.88 -10.08
CA PHE A 342 5.05 12.47 -11.18
C PHE A 342 4.38 12.71 -12.53
N LEU A 343 3.17 12.20 -12.74
CA LEU A 343 2.42 12.36 -13.99
C LEU A 343 2.18 13.84 -14.32
N VAL A 344 1.70 14.62 -13.35
CA VAL A 344 1.41 16.04 -13.58
C VAL A 344 2.69 16.82 -13.90
N LEU A 345 3.84 16.49 -13.29
CA LEU A 345 5.12 17.13 -13.63
C LEU A 345 5.66 16.72 -14.99
N LYS A 346 5.39 15.49 -15.44
CA LYS A 346 5.78 15.00 -16.76
C LYS A 346 4.96 15.65 -17.89
N HIS A 347 3.69 15.98 -17.61
CA HIS A 347 2.72 16.52 -18.56
C HIS A 347 2.39 17.99 -18.27
N ARG A 348 3.16 18.92 -18.87
CA ARG A 348 3.10 20.35 -18.55
C ARG A 348 1.72 20.97 -18.78
N GLU A 349 1.00 20.53 -19.81
CA GLU A 349 -0.37 20.92 -20.13
C GLU A 349 -1.36 20.54 -19.02
N VAL A 350 -1.19 19.34 -18.44
CA VAL A 350 -2.00 18.87 -17.31
C VAL A 350 -1.70 19.72 -16.07
N MET A 351 -0.43 19.98 -15.77
CA MET A 351 -0.04 20.88 -14.67
C MET A 351 -0.65 22.28 -14.81
N MET A 352 -0.60 22.87 -16.00
CA MET A 352 -1.15 24.21 -16.23
C MET A 352 -2.66 24.24 -16.03
N ARG A 353 -3.39 23.25 -16.56
CA ARG A 353 -4.85 23.16 -16.41
C ARG A 353 -5.28 22.88 -14.98
N LEU A 354 -4.59 21.98 -14.28
CA LEU A 354 -4.86 21.68 -12.87
C LEU A 354 -4.59 22.91 -11.99
N ARG A 355 -3.47 23.60 -12.24
CA ARG A 355 -3.15 24.85 -11.55
C ARG A 355 -4.23 25.90 -11.78
N GLU A 356 -4.71 26.05 -13.01
CA GLU A 356 -5.77 27.02 -13.33
C GLU A 356 -7.08 26.70 -12.58
N GLU A 357 -7.53 25.43 -12.60
CA GLU A 357 -8.74 25.00 -11.88
C GLU A 357 -8.64 25.32 -10.39
N VAL A 358 -7.53 24.93 -9.74
CA VAL A 358 -7.33 25.16 -8.29
C VAL A 358 -7.20 26.65 -7.96
N ARG A 359 -6.45 27.42 -8.76
CA ARG A 359 -6.19 28.85 -8.47
C ARG A 359 -7.41 29.74 -8.74
N SER A 360 -8.24 29.38 -9.71
CA SER A 360 -9.49 30.10 -10.00
C SER A 360 -10.64 29.74 -9.05
N SER A 361 -10.59 28.55 -8.42
CA SER A 361 -11.66 28.08 -7.52
C SER A 361 -11.61 28.67 -6.11
N PHE A 362 -10.44 29.10 -5.63
CA PHE A 362 -10.24 29.53 -4.24
C PHE A 362 -9.47 30.85 -4.14
N ALA A 363 -10.12 31.85 -3.51
CA ALA A 363 -9.49 33.13 -3.22
C ALA A 363 -8.55 33.01 -2.02
N ARG A 364 -9.00 32.34 -0.95
CA ARG A 364 -8.25 32.19 0.31
C ARG A 364 -8.01 30.72 0.64
N GLU A 365 -7.00 30.45 1.46
CA GLU A 365 -6.64 29.10 1.89
C GLU A 365 -7.74 28.45 2.75
N GLU A 366 -8.39 29.24 3.60
CA GLU A 366 -9.54 28.83 4.42
C GLU A 366 -10.77 28.40 3.60
N ASP A 367 -10.84 28.77 2.32
CA ASP A 367 -11.92 28.34 1.43
C ASP A 367 -11.73 26.87 0.98
N ILE A 368 -10.53 26.30 1.17
CA ILE A 368 -10.16 24.92 0.81
C ILE A 368 -10.62 23.95 1.90
N THR A 369 -11.90 23.58 1.84
CA THR A 369 -12.55 22.62 2.75
C THR A 369 -12.81 21.27 2.07
N ILE A 370 -13.07 20.20 2.83
CA ILE A 370 -13.43 18.87 2.28
C ILE A 370 -14.62 18.97 1.32
N SER A 371 -15.60 19.82 1.63
CA SER A 371 -16.80 19.99 0.79
C SER A 371 -16.54 20.81 -0.47
N SER A 372 -15.50 21.65 -0.47
CA SER A 372 -15.18 22.53 -1.59
C SER A 372 -14.32 21.83 -2.65
N VAL A 373 -13.36 21.01 -2.21
CA VAL A 373 -12.42 20.31 -3.09
C VAL A 373 -13.09 19.22 -3.93
N THR A 374 -14.25 18.71 -3.51
CA THR A 374 -15.07 17.77 -4.30
C THR A 374 -15.63 18.38 -5.59
N LYS A 375 -15.60 19.71 -5.72
CA LYS A 375 -16.03 20.43 -6.93
C LYS A 375 -14.94 20.52 -7.99
N LEU A 376 -13.69 20.20 -7.64
CA LEU A 376 -12.54 20.25 -8.56
C LEU A 376 -12.51 19.01 -9.45
N THR A 377 -13.37 19.02 -10.48
CA THR A 377 -13.58 17.87 -11.36
C THR A 377 -12.31 17.42 -12.09
N TYR A 378 -11.45 18.34 -12.51
CA TYR A 378 -10.22 18.01 -13.21
C TYR A 378 -9.15 17.48 -12.25
N MET A 379 -9.05 18.02 -11.03
CA MET A 379 -8.23 17.43 -9.97
C MET A 379 -8.65 16.00 -9.65
N SER A 380 -9.95 15.73 -9.50
CA SER A 380 -10.46 14.37 -9.29
C SER A 380 -10.09 13.44 -10.45
N ALA A 381 -10.24 13.89 -11.70
CA ALA A 381 -9.83 13.12 -12.88
C ALA A 381 -8.33 12.82 -12.89
N CYS A 382 -7.47 13.76 -12.46
CA CYS A 382 -6.03 13.53 -12.34
C CYS A 382 -5.70 12.47 -11.28
N LEU A 383 -6.43 12.46 -10.15
CA LEU A 383 -6.27 11.45 -9.11
C LEU A 383 -6.74 10.07 -9.57
N ASP A 384 -7.87 9.99 -10.27
CA ASP A 384 -8.40 8.75 -10.84
C ASP A 384 -7.44 8.18 -11.89
N GLU A 385 -6.88 9.03 -12.76
CA GLU A 385 -5.90 8.62 -13.77
C GLU A 385 -4.58 8.17 -13.12
N ALA A 386 -4.17 8.82 -12.03
CA ALA A 386 -3.02 8.38 -11.24
C ALA A 386 -3.28 7.01 -10.57
N LEU A 387 -4.49 6.74 -10.07
CA LEU A 387 -4.86 5.43 -9.55
C LEU A 387 -4.91 4.36 -10.64
N ARG A 388 -5.34 4.73 -11.85
CA ARG A 388 -5.39 3.84 -13.01
C ARG A 388 -3.97 3.44 -13.47
N CYS A 389 -3.04 4.38 -13.51
CA CYS A 389 -1.63 4.14 -13.86
C CYS A 389 -0.80 3.55 -12.72
N TYR A 390 -1.01 4.01 -11.49
CA TYR A 390 -0.21 3.69 -10.30
C TYR A 390 -1.09 3.20 -9.14
N PRO A 391 -1.80 2.09 -9.31
CA PRO A 391 -2.68 1.57 -8.28
C PRO A 391 -1.84 1.13 -7.07
N PRO A 392 -2.07 1.64 -5.85
CA PRO A 392 -1.21 1.30 -4.72
C PRO A 392 -1.07 -0.21 -4.48
N ALA A 393 -2.13 -0.99 -4.72
CA ALA A 393 -2.14 -2.45 -4.62
C ALA A 393 -2.11 -3.10 -6.02
N ALA A 394 -0.95 -3.12 -6.66
CA ALA A 394 -0.79 -3.57 -8.06
C ALA A 394 -0.87 -5.09 -8.25
N ALA A 395 -0.63 -5.89 -7.20
CA ALA A 395 -0.72 -7.36 -7.29
C ALA A 395 -2.15 -7.91 -7.11
N GLY A 396 -3.16 -7.03 -7.14
CA GLY A 396 -4.59 -7.30 -6.95
C GLY A 396 -4.95 -8.12 -5.70
N MET A 397 -6.19 -8.64 -5.62
CA MET A 397 -6.78 -9.15 -4.37
C MET A 397 -7.42 -10.54 -4.51
N PRO A 398 -6.67 -11.63 -4.31
CA PRO A 398 -7.06 -12.97 -4.76
C PRO A 398 -8.36 -13.52 -4.13
N ARG A 399 -9.32 -14.00 -4.95
CA ARG A 399 -10.57 -14.65 -4.50
C ARG A 399 -10.61 -16.13 -4.87
N GLU A 400 -11.15 -16.99 -4.02
CA GLU A 400 -11.32 -18.44 -4.26
C GLU A 400 -12.63 -18.75 -5.00
N VAL A 401 -12.60 -19.70 -5.95
CA VAL A 401 -13.81 -20.31 -6.50
C VAL A 401 -14.45 -21.21 -5.43
N PRO A 402 -15.76 -21.04 -5.12
CA PRO A 402 -16.47 -21.90 -4.19
C PRO A 402 -16.57 -23.36 -4.65
N THR A 403 -16.90 -24.23 -3.71
CA THR A 403 -17.32 -25.61 -4.00
C THR A 403 -18.48 -25.63 -4.99
N GLY A 404 -18.37 -26.46 -6.03
CA GLY A 404 -19.33 -26.52 -7.14
C GLY A 404 -19.03 -25.58 -8.32
N GLY A 405 -18.01 -24.74 -8.23
CA GLY A 405 -17.59 -23.85 -9.32
C GLY A 405 -18.37 -22.54 -9.41
N THR A 406 -18.06 -21.72 -10.41
CA THR A 406 -18.76 -20.47 -10.68
C THR A 406 -18.61 -20.03 -12.14
N THR A 407 -19.28 -18.96 -12.55
CA THR A 407 -19.08 -18.32 -13.86
C THR A 407 -18.52 -16.91 -13.65
N VAL A 408 -17.45 -16.56 -14.38
CA VAL A 408 -16.89 -15.20 -14.42
C VAL A 408 -16.53 -14.84 -15.86
N ALA A 409 -16.97 -13.68 -16.34
CA ALA A 409 -16.78 -13.20 -17.70
C ALA A 409 -17.17 -14.23 -18.77
N GLY A 410 -18.27 -14.97 -18.53
CA GLY A 410 -18.75 -16.04 -19.41
C GLY A 410 -17.99 -17.37 -19.31
N GLU A 411 -16.90 -17.44 -18.54
CA GLU A 411 -16.12 -18.66 -18.34
C GLU A 411 -16.65 -19.47 -17.17
N ILE A 412 -16.90 -20.77 -17.39
CA ILE A 412 -17.27 -21.72 -16.33
C ILE A 412 -16.00 -22.20 -15.63
N LEU A 413 -15.92 -21.95 -14.33
CA LEU A 413 -14.74 -22.12 -13.52
C LEU A 413 -15.01 -23.22 -12.50
N PRO A 414 -14.24 -24.33 -12.53
CA PRO A 414 -14.41 -25.43 -11.59
C PRO A 414 -14.01 -25.00 -10.18
N GLU A 415 -14.47 -25.75 -9.17
CA GLU A 415 -13.99 -25.56 -7.79
C GLU A 415 -12.47 -25.52 -7.74
N GLY A 416 -11.95 -24.55 -7.02
CA GLY A 416 -10.52 -24.33 -6.87
C GLY A 416 -10.02 -23.03 -7.47
N LEU A 417 -9.21 -22.38 -6.64
CA LEU A 417 -8.24 -21.31 -6.87
C LEU A 417 -8.67 -20.08 -7.70
N ILE A 418 -7.72 -19.18 -7.90
CA ILE A 418 -7.83 -17.79 -7.46
C ILE A 418 -8.03 -16.84 -8.61
N PHE A 419 -8.86 -15.82 -8.38
CA PHE A 419 -9.02 -14.69 -9.29
C PHE A 419 -8.25 -13.47 -8.85
N ASN A 420 -7.45 -12.97 -9.79
CA ASN A 420 -6.80 -11.69 -9.68
C ASN A 420 -7.23 -10.78 -10.85
N PHE A 421 -7.23 -9.47 -10.64
CA PHE A 421 -7.48 -8.49 -11.70
C PHE A 421 -6.19 -7.76 -12.03
N ASP A 422 -6.02 -7.47 -13.31
CA ASP A 422 -4.87 -6.71 -13.81
C ASP A 422 -5.25 -5.26 -14.14
N MET A 423 -4.28 -4.36 -14.07
CA MET A 423 -4.42 -2.93 -14.31
C MET A 423 -3.36 -2.50 -15.33
N GLU A 424 -3.78 -1.84 -16.41
CA GLU A 424 -2.89 -1.43 -17.51
C GLU A 424 -2.53 0.07 -17.47
N LEU A 425 -1.33 0.37 -17.96
CA LEU A 425 -0.81 1.71 -18.22
C LEU A 425 -1.39 2.30 -19.51
N VAL A 426 -1.80 3.57 -19.52
CA VAL A 426 -2.24 4.25 -20.77
C VAL A 426 -1.06 4.55 -21.71
N ASP A 427 0.15 4.75 -21.17
CA ASP A 427 1.36 4.95 -21.97
C ASP A 427 2.49 4.01 -21.50
N PRO A 428 2.86 2.99 -22.31
CA PRO A 428 3.96 2.06 -22.01
C PRO A 428 5.36 2.70 -21.98
N GLY A 429 5.53 3.95 -22.46
CA GLY A 429 6.83 4.62 -22.58
C GLY A 429 7.34 5.34 -21.32
N ASP A 430 6.68 5.18 -20.16
CA ASP A 430 6.98 5.96 -18.95
C ASP A 430 7.93 5.23 -17.96
N ASP A 431 9.15 5.75 -17.79
CA ASP A 431 10.28 5.08 -17.10
C ASP A 431 10.15 5.04 -15.56
N TRP A 432 9.25 5.83 -14.96
CA TRP A 432 9.03 5.77 -13.51
C TRP A 432 8.41 4.45 -13.04
N LEU A 433 7.85 3.66 -13.94
CA LEU A 433 7.25 2.36 -13.65
C LEU A 433 8.26 1.22 -13.55
N ASN A 434 9.54 1.43 -13.83
CA ASN A 434 10.56 0.40 -13.69
C ASN A 434 10.98 0.19 -12.22
N GLN A 435 10.01 -0.12 -11.36
CA GLN A 435 10.19 -0.32 -9.93
C GLN A 435 9.69 -1.72 -9.54
N LYS A 436 10.22 -2.25 -8.43
CA LYS A 436 9.76 -3.55 -7.94
C LYS A 436 8.35 -3.40 -7.36
N SER A 437 7.47 -4.36 -7.63
CA SER A 437 6.13 -4.46 -7.07
C SER A 437 5.90 -5.87 -6.52
N TYR A 438 5.60 -5.97 -5.22
CA TYR A 438 5.35 -7.23 -4.52
C TYR A 438 3.87 -7.39 -4.17
N LEU A 439 3.33 -6.34 -3.55
CA LEU A 439 1.91 -6.08 -3.31
C LEU A 439 1.67 -4.58 -3.49
N PHE A 440 2.51 -3.82 -2.78
CA PHE A 440 2.72 -2.40 -2.96
C PHE A 440 3.99 -2.14 -3.79
N TRP A 441 4.05 -0.96 -4.36
CA TRP A 441 5.20 -0.46 -5.10
C TRP A 441 6.39 -0.20 -4.16
N HIS A 442 7.55 -0.71 -4.53
CA HIS A 442 8.81 -0.31 -3.90
C HIS A 442 9.29 1.02 -4.50
N LYS A 443 8.81 2.12 -3.91
CA LYS A 443 9.00 3.50 -4.37
C LYS A 443 10.47 3.95 -4.42
N THR A 444 10.95 4.32 -5.60
CA THR A 444 12.25 5.00 -5.77
C THR A 444 12.18 6.49 -5.36
N PRO A 445 13.33 7.13 -5.02
CA PRO A 445 13.40 8.55 -4.67
C PRO A 445 12.79 9.51 -5.71
N LEU A 446 11.71 10.24 -5.38
CA LEU A 446 11.04 11.20 -6.28
C LEU A 446 11.67 12.59 -6.12
N LYS A 447 12.76 12.83 -6.83
CA LYS A 447 13.52 14.09 -6.75
C LYS A 447 12.83 15.19 -7.55
N VAL A 448 12.54 16.31 -6.89
CA VAL A 448 11.98 17.52 -7.51
C VAL A 448 12.78 18.76 -7.13
N TYR A 449 12.73 19.79 -7.96
CA TYR A 449 13.16 21.14 -7.61
C TYR A 449 11.95 21.94 -7.15
N LEU A 450 12.10 22.61 -6.00
CA LEU A 450 11.07 23.47 -5.45
C LEU A 450 11.43 24.94 -5.70
N THR A 451 10.45 25.73 -6.09
CA THR A 451 10.58 27.19 -6.18
C THR A 451 9.37 27.81 -5.52
N ALA A 452 9.60 28.62 -4.48
CA ALA A 452 8.52 29.31 -3.79
C ALA A 452 7.88 30.35 -4.72
N VAL A 453 6.58 30.23 -4.97
CA VAL A 453 5.80 31.21 -5.74
C VAL A 453 5.11 32.14 -4.73
N ARG A 454 5.46 33.43 -4.73
CA ARG A 454 4.69 34.42 -3.96
C ARG A 454 3.37 34.70 -4.67
N ARG A 455 2.25 34.56 -3.98
CA ARG A 455 0.99 35.16 -4.43
C ARG A 455 1.15 36.67 -4.23
N ASN A 456 0.91 37.46 -5.28
CA ASN A 456 0.65 38.88 -5.07
C ASN A 456 -0.70 38.94 -4.35
N GLU A 457 -0.71 39.56 -3.16
CA GLU A 457 -1.94 39.85 -2.42
C GLU A 457 -2.86 40.78 -3.21
#